data_AF-A0A7V9HSG5-F1
#
_entry.id   AF-A0A7V9HSG5-F1
#
_cell.length_a   1.000
_cell.length_b   1.000
_cell.length_c   1.000
_cell.angle_alpha   90.00
_cell.angle_beta   90.00
_cell.angle_gamma   90.00
#
_symmetry.space_group_name_H-M   'P 1'
#
loop_
_entity.id
_entity.type
_entity.pdbx_description
1 polymer ?
#
loop_
_entity_poly.entity_id
_entity_poly.type
_entity_poly.pdbx_seq_one_letter_code
_entity_poly.pdbx_strand_id
1 'polypeptide(L)' 'MALPTETQVTDSLRAVIDPELRQSVVELGMVRSIGINDDGRVDVVISLTTPGCPIRSQFEQAVVDNVGPLEGVT' A
#
# COMPACT_ATOMS: atom_id res chain seq x y z
N MET A 1 -17.83 -10.19 -9.06
CA MET A 1 -17.01 -9.65 -7.97
C MET A 1 -16.58 -8.27 -8.39
N ALA A 2 -16.79 -7.27 -7.54
CA ALA A 2 -16.34 -5.91 -7.84
C ALA A 2 -14.81 -5.86 -7.62
N LEU A 3 -14.10 -5.21 -8.53
CA LEU A 3 -12.69 -4.89 -8.32
C LEU A 3 -12.59 -3.80 -7.24
N PRO A 4 -11.54 -3.81 -6.40
CA PRO A 4 -11.29 -2.70 -5.48
C PRO A 4 -11.10 -1.41 -6.28
N THR A 5 -11.54 -0.30 -5.72
CA THR A 5 -11.30 1.02 -6.30
C THR A 5 -9.97 1.61 -5.81
N GLU A 6 -9.36 2.49 -6.60
CA GLU A 6 -8.14 3.22 -6.17
C GLU A 6 -8.35 3.94 -4.84
N THR A 7 -9.56 4.48 -4.61
CA THR A 7 -9.92 5.11 -3.34
C THR A 7 -9.89 4.13 -2.17
N GLN A 8 -10.42 2.91 -2.35
CA GLN A 8 -10.38 1.89 -1.30
C GLN A 8 -8.95 1.45 -0.99
N VAL A 9 -8.14 1.21 -2.02
CA VAL A 9 -6.73 0.87 -1.84
C VAL A 9 -5.99 2.02 -1.14
N THR A 10 -6.21 3.26 -1.57
CA THR A 10 -5.60 4.45 -0.95
C THR A 10 -6.00 4.59 0.51
N ASP A 11 -7.27 4.35 0.84
CA ASP A 11 -7.75 4.41 2.23
C ASP A 11 -7.10 3.33 3.10
N SER A 12 -7.03 2.08 2.62
CA SER A 12 -6.28 1.01 3.29
C SER A 12 -4.80 1.37 3.49
N LEU A 13 -4.16 2.00 2.49
CA LEU A 13 -2.77 2.43 2.59
C LEU A 13 -2.57 3.56 3.62
N ARG A 14 -3.61 4.29 4.04
CA ARG A 14 -3.49 5.29 5.13
C ARG A 14 -3.24 4.63 6.49
N ALA A 15 -3.67 3.39 6.69
CA ALA A 15 -3.38 2.62 7.90
C ALA A 15 -1.92 2.17 7.97
N VAL A 16 -1.18 2.22 6.85
CA VAL A 16 0.24 1.89 6.79
C VAL A 16 1.06 3.09 7.26
N ILE A 17 1.54 3.02 8.50
CA ILE A 17 2.30 4.09 9.18
C ILE A 17 3.80 3.82 9.10
N ASP A 18 4.58 4.84 8.74
CA ASP A 18 6.03 4.82 8.83
C ASP A 18 6.47 4.91 10.30
N PRO A 19 7.26 3.95 10.83
CA PRO A 19 7.64 3.93 12.24
C PRO A 19 8.62 5.05 12.63
N GLU A 20 9.37 5.59 11.67
CA GLU A 20 10.37 6.64 11.88
C GLU A 20 9.70 8.02 11.94
N LEU A 21 8.82 8.29 10.97
CA LEU A 21 8.12 9.56 10.79
C LEU A 21 6.77 9.60 11.53
N ARG A 22 6.23 8.44 11.93
CA ARG A 22 4.91 8.26 12.57
C ARG A 22 3.76 8.87 11.76
N GLN A 23 3.88 8.81 10.44
CA GLN A 23 2.87 9.30 9.49
C GLN A 23 2.56 8.23 8.44
N SER A 24 1.38 8.32 7.84
CA SER A 24 0.96 7.38 6.80
C SER A 24 1.80 7.52 5.53
N VAL A 25 2.08 6.42 4.85
CA VAL A 25 2.80 6.44 3.56
C VAL A 25 2.10 7.28 2.48
N VAL A 26 0.77 7.40 2.58
CA VAL A 26 -0.06 8.25 1.72
C VAL A 26 0.16 9.73 2.05
N GLU A 27 0.13 10.10 3.33
CA GLU A 27 0.36 11.48 3.81
C GLU A 27 1.78 11.96 3.50
N LEU A 28 2.75 11.06 3.60
CA LEU A 28 4.14 11.31 3.27
C LEU A 28 4.40 11.42 1.76
N GLY A 29 3.39 11.18 0.92
CA GLY A 29 3.53 11.21 -0.54
C GLY A 29 4.49 10.13 -1.07
N MET A 30 4.67 9.04 -0.33
CA MET A 30 5.58 7.95 -0.70
C MET A 30 4.94 7.00 -1.72
N VAL A 31 3.61 6.97 -1.80
CA VAL A 31 2.87 6.21 -2.81
C VAL A 31 3.02 6.91 -4.16
N ARG A 32 3.76 6.26 -5.07
CA ARG A 32 4.03 6.74 -6.44
C ARG A 32 2.87 6.46 -7.38
N SER A 33 2.31 5.25 -7.31
CA SER A 33 1.27 4.79 -8.24
C SER A 33 0.53 3.59 -7.63
N ILE A 34 -0.76 3.48 -7.95
CA ILE A 34 -1.62 2.35 -7.62
C ILE A 34 -2.16 1.81 -8.94
N GLY A 35 -1.89 0.54 -9.24
CA GLY A 35 -2.39 -0.15 -10.42
C GLY A 35 -3.35 -1.25 -10.00
N ILE A 36 -4.58 -1.23 -10.50
CA ILE A 36 -5.58 -2.27 -10.22
C ILE A 36 -5.81 -3.03 -11.52
N ASN A 37 -5.50 -4.32 -11.52
CA ASN A 37 -5.65 -5.18 -12.68
C ASN A 37 -7.03 -5.86 -12.68
N ASP A 38 -7.50 -6.25 -13.86
CA ASP A 38 -8.79 -6.95 -14.05
C ASP A 38 -8.87 -8.32 -13.33
N ASP A 39 -7.72 -8.90 -12.97
CA ASP A 39 -7.60 -10.18 -12.23
C ASP A 39 -7.72 -10.00 -10.70
N GLY A 40 -7.88 -8.76 -10.22
CA GLY A 40 -7.89 -8.44 -8.79
C GLY A 40 -6.51 -8.12 -8.20
N ARG A 41 -5.43 -8.29 -8.98
CA ARG A 41 -4.07 -7.93 -8.56
C ARG A 41 -3.94 -6.41 -8.39
N VAL A 42 -3.57 -5.98 -7.20
CA VAL A 42 -3.24 -4.59 -6.87
C VAL A 42 -1.72 -4.42 -6.80
N ASP A 43 -1.18 -3.54 -7.64
CA ASP A 43 0.23 -3.14 -7.64
C ASP A 43 0.36 -1.77 -6.98
N VAL A 44 1.21 -1.65 -5.95
CA VAL A 44 1.45 -0.39 -5.25
C VAL A 44 2.93 -0.07 -5.31
N VAL A 45 3.26 1.06 -5.95
CA VAL A 45 4.64 1.53 -6.04
C VAL A 45 4.90 2.49 -4.88
N ILE A 46 5.84 2.15 -4.00
CA ILE A 46 6.26 3.02 -2.88
C ILE A 46 7.70 3.46 -3.11
N SER A 47 7.93 4.77 -3.09
CA SER A 47 9.26 5.37 -3.23
C SER A 47 9.88 5.57 -1.84
N LEU A 48 10.59 4.55 -1.36
CA LEU A 48 11.34 4.64 -0.11
C LEU A 48 12.57 5.53 -0.31
N THR A 49 12.78 6.49 0.61
CA THR A 49 13.94 7.39 0.61
C THR A 49 15.21 6.72 1.15
N THR A 50 15.08 5.58 1.85
CA THR A 50 16.17 4.83 2.46
C THR A 50 16.42 3.48 1.77
N PRO A 51 17.54 3.30 1.06
CA PRO A 51 17.90 2.03 0.45
C PRO A 51 18.36 1.00 1.49
N GLY A 52 17.88 -0.24 1.39
CA GLY A 52 18.45 -1.41 2.08
C GLY A 52 17.98 -1.69 3.52
N CYS A 53 17.00 -0.96 4.05
CA CYS A 53 16.50 -1.21 5.40
C CYS A 53 15.47 -2.35 5.47
N PRO A 54 15.44 -3.15 6.57
CA PRO A 54 14.41 -4.15 6.84
C PRO A 54 12.98 -3.57 6.89
N ILE A 55 12.89 -2.25 7.03
CA ILE A 55 11.65 -1.47 6.94
C ILE A 55 10.89 -1.70 5.62
N ARG A 56 11.57 -1.94 4.49
CA ARG A 56 10.87 -2.24 3.23
C ARG A 56 9.93 -3.43 3.38
N SER A 57 10.43 -4.53 3.95
CA SER A 57 9.64 -5.73 4.14
C SER A 57 8.50 -5.52 5.15
N GLN A 58 8.71 -4.67 6.15
CA GLN A 58 7.63 -4.26 7.07
C GLN A 58 6.52 -3.53 6.33
N PHE A 59 6.86 -2.61 5.43
CA PHE A 59 5.87 -1.92 4.59
C PHE A 59 5.16 -2.89 3.64
N GLU A 60 5.90 -3.77 2.96
CA GLU A 60 5.30 -4.78 2.08
C GLU A 60 4.29 -5.65 2.84
N GLN A 61 4.65 -6.12 4.05
CA GLN A 61 3.73 -6.88 4.89
C GLN A 61 2.53 -6.05 5.36
N ALA A 62 2.74 -4.81 5.81
CA ALA A 62 1.65 -3.95 6.24
C ALA A 62 0.67 -3.63 5.11
N VAL A 63 1.17 -3.41 3.88
CA VAL A 63 0.33 -3.22 2.69
C VAL A 63 -0.50 -4.47 2.43
N VAL A 64 0.12 -5.66 2.42
CA VAL A 64 -0.61 -6.92 2.20
C VAL A 64 -1.66 -7.16 3.28
N ASP A 65 -1.35 -6.87 4.55
CA ASP A 65 -2.28 -7.05 5.68
C ASP A 65 -3.50 -6.10 5.60
N ASN A 66 -3.30 -4.86 5.12
CA ASN A 66 -4.37 -3.85 5.02
C ASN A 66 -5.14 -3.90 3.69
N VAL A 67 -4.50 -4.28 2.59
CA VAL A 67 -5.08 -4.32 1.24
C VAL A 67 -5.61 -5.72 0.90
N GLY A 68 -4.95 -6.78 1.37
CA GLY A 68 -5.38 -8.17 1.16
C GLY A 68 -6.81 -8.51 1.59
N PRO A 69 -7.36 -7.96 2.69
CA PRO A 69 -8.76 -8.21 3.06
C PRO A 69 -9.78 -7.40 2.25
N LEU A 70 -9.35 -6.52 1.33
CA LEU A 70 -10.29 -5.82 0.45
C LEU A 70 -10.99 -6.80 -0.50
N GLU A 71 -12.29 -6.60 -0.68
CA GLU A 71 -13.08 -7.42 -1.60
C GLU A 71 -12.56 -7.27 -3.03
N GLY A 72 -12.19 -8.40 -3.65
CA GLY A 72 -11.68 -8.44 -5.02
C GLY A 72 -10.16 -8.36 -5.16
N VAL A 73 -9.39 -8.33 -4.07
CA VAL A 73 -7.91 -8.42 -4.10
C VAL A 73 -7.45 -9.88 -4.10
N THR A 74 -6.44 -10.18 -4.93
CA THR A 74 -5.81 -11.51 -5.08
C THR A 74 -4.30 -11.49 -4.89
#